data_AF-A0A3B9YQM0-F1
#
_entry.id   AF-A0A3B9YQM0-F1
#
_cell.length_a   1.000
_cell.length_b   1.000
_cell.length_c   1.000
_cell.angle_alpha   90.00
_cell.angle_beta   90.00
_cell.angle_gamma   90.00
#
_symmetry.space_group_name_H-M   'P 1'
#
loop_
_entity.id
_entity.type
_entity.pdbx_description
1 polymer ?
#
loop_
_entity_poly.entity_id
_entity_poly.type
_entity_poly.pdbx_seq_one_letter_code
_entity_poly.pdbx_strand_id
1 'polypeptide(L)'
;RDGAAVLRPGQSALIAGYTVQLRSLELDVAGPNYTATRASIAVIENGQTIAILRPERWRFPGREMQTTEAAISTNIVRDVYVAIGEPQDGSIVVNLYVKPLVAFIWAGAVIMAFGGLLSLADRRYRIGVGARDSRALAPAE
;
A
#
# COMPACT_ATOMS: atom_id res chain seq x y z
N ARG A 1 -2.61 -3.87 13.30
CA ARG A 1 -3.04 -2.96 14.38
C ARG A 1 -2.72 -1.58 13.86
N ASP A 2 -3.72 -0.72 13.82
CA ASP A 2 -3.58 0.62 13.26
C ASP A 2 -3.62 1.62 14.42
N GLY A 3 -2.98 2.77 14.25
CA GLY A 3 -2.96 3.77 15.31
C GLY A 3 -2.52 5.13 14.82
N ALA A 4 -2.80 6.14 15.63
CA ALA A 4 -2.46 7.52 15.35
C ALA A 4 -1.80 8.15 16.57
N ALA A 5 -0.85 9.06 16.33
CA ALA A 5 -0.26 9.88 17.37
C ALA A 5 -0.04 11.31 16.86
N VAL A 6 -0.14 12.28 17.76
CA VAL A 6 0.22 13.67 17.47
C VAL A 6 1.68 13.86 17.83
N LEU A 7 2.48 14.29 16.85
CA LEU A 7 3.93 14.44 17.00
C LEU A 7 4.39 15.83 16.62
N ARG A 8 5.35 16.36 17.37
CA ARG A 8 6.16 17.53 16.97
C ARG A 8 7.48 17.07 16.35
N PRO A 9 8.13 17.89 15.50
CA PRO A 9 9.45 17.57 14.96
C PRO A 9 10.44 17.19 16.09
N GLY A 10 11.14 16.08 15.91
CA GLY A 10 12.03 15.48 16.91
C GLY A 10 11.36 14.49 17.87
N GLN A 11 10.03 14.48 17.99
CA GLN A 11 9.31 13.55 18.86
C GLN A 11 9.14 12.17 18.24
N SER A 12 8.98 11.18 19.11
CA SER A 12 8.65 9.81 18.74
C SER A 12 7.50 9.27 19.56
N ALA A 13 6.73 8.36 18.98
CA ALA A 13 5.65 7.64 19.66
C ALA A 13 5.68 6.15 19.28
N LEU A 14 5.25 5.31 20.21
CA LEU A 14 5.06 3.89 19.95
C LEU A 14 3.65 3.66 19.40
N ILE A 15 3.55 3.22 18.15
CA ILE A 15 2.29 2.94 17.47
C ILE A 15 2.32 1.51 16.94
N ALA A 16 1.37 0.68 17.36
CA ALA A 16 1.24 -0.70 16.89
C ALA A 16 2.51 -1.57 17.03
N GLY A 17 3.37 -1.27 18.02
CA GLY A 17 4.64 -1.97 18.24
C GLY A 17 5.84 -1.39 17.48
N TYR A 18 5.63 -0.35 16.67
CA TYR A 18 6.69 0.38 15.97
C TYR A 18 6.92 1.73 16.62
N THR A 19 8.19 2.13 16.74
CA THR A 19 8.52 3.50 17.14
C THR A 19 8.52 4.37 15.90
N VAL A 20 7.61 5.33 15.87
CA VAL A 20 7.48 6.30 14.77
C VAL A 20 8.07 7.61 15.25
N GLN A 21 9.09 8.10 14.56
CA GLN A 21 9.77 9.35 14.87
C GLN A 21 9.52 10.37 13.76
N LEU A 22 8.98 11.53 14.12
CA LEU A 22 8.88 12.66 13.21
C LEU A 22 10.24 13.38 13.18
N ARG A 23 10.98 13.28 12.07
CA ARG A 23 12.31 13.89 11.93
C ARG A 23 12.23 15.35 11.50
N SER A 24 11.43 15.63 10.48
CA SER A 24 11.20 16.97 9.99
C SER A 24 9.75 17.15 9.56
N LEU A 25 9.29 18.39 9.65
CA LEU A 25 7.99 18.84 9.15
C LEU A 25 8.25 20.10 8.34
N GLU A 26 8.01 20.02 7.04
CA GLU A 26 8.10 21.12 6.09
C GLU A 26 6.68 21.59 5.81
N LEU A 27 6.37 22.82 6.24
CA LEU A 27 5.09 23.47 5.99
C LEU A 27 5.20 24.35 4.75
N ASP A 28 4.10 24.46 4.02
CA ASP A 28 3.93 25.37 2.89
C ASP A 28 4.99 25.28 1.78
N VAL A 29 5.42 24.06 1.46
CA VAL A 29 6.32 23.78 0.33
C VAL A 29 5.63 24.20 -0.97
N ALA A 30 6.19 25.21 -1.64
CA ALA A 30 5.64 25.74 -2.88
C ALA A 30 5.80 24.73 -4.03
N GLY A 31 4.69 24.22 -4.53
CA GLY A 31 4.59 23.48 -5.78
C GLY A 31 4.12 24.38 -6.93
N PRO A 32 4.10 23.89 -8.18
CA PRO A 32 3.75 24.70 -9.35
C PRO A 32 2.33 25.29 -9.31
N ASN A 33 1.38 24.55 -8.73
CA ASN A 33 -0.04 24.92 -8.61
C ASN A 33 -0.65 24.52 -7.26
N TYR A 34 0.18 24.14 -6.30
CA TYR A 34 -0.25 23.63 -4.99
C TYR A 34 0.75 24.03 -3.92
N THR A 35 0.30 24.00 -2.68
CA THR A 35 1.11 24.15 -1.48
C THR A 35 1.13 22.81 -0.77
N ALA A 36 2.30 22.28 -0.46
CA ALA A 36 2.45 20.97 0.16
C ALA A 36 2.94 21.06 1.62
N THR A 37 2.43 20.18 2.45
CA THR A 37 3.01 19.85 3.75
C THR A 37 3.70 18.50 3.63
N ARG A 38 5.00 18.45 3.91
CA ARG A 38 5.80 17.22 3.83
C ARG A 38 6.31 16.86 5.21
N ALA A 39 6.16 15.61 5.60
CA ALA A 39 6.77 15.09 6.83
C ALA A 39 7.85 14.06 6.49
N SER A 40 8.93 14.03 7.25
CA SER A 40 9.92 12.95 7.20
C SER A 40 9.78 12.10 8.46
N ILE A 41 9.36 10.85 8.28
CA ILE A 41 8.99 9.97 9.38
C ILE A 41 9.86 8.72 9.32
N ALA A 42 10.63 8.49 10.38
CA ALA A 42 11.38 7.25 10.54
C ALA A 42 10.53 6.22 11.28
N VAL A 43 10.42 5.03 10.71
CA VAL A 43 9.80 3.87 11.35
C VAL A 43 10.91 2.98 11.89
N ILE A 44 10.85 2.70 13.19
CA ILE A 44 11.88 1.98 13.93
C ILE A 44 11.25 0.74 14.56
N GLU A 45 11.88 -0.41 14.37
CA GLU A 45 11.51 -1.69 14.97
C GLU A 45 12.74 -2.26 15.68
N ASN A 46 12.58 -2.69 16.94
CA ASN A 46 13.67 -3.27 17.74
C ASN A 46 14.96 -2.42 17.77
N GLY A 47 14.81 -1.08 17.81
CA GLY A 47 15.93 -0.14 17.83
C GLY A 47 16.60 0.12 16.47
N GLN A 48 16.19 -0.56 15.40
CA GLN A 48 16.70 -0.32 14.05
C GLN A 48 15.70 0.44 13.19
N THR A 49 16.19 1.42 12.42
CA THR A 49 15.34 2.14 11.46
C THR A 49 15.10 1.22 10.27
N ILE A 50 13.85 0.79 10.10
CA ILE A 50 13.46 -0.11 9.00
C ILE A 50 13.08 0.66 7.73
N ALA A 51 12.57 1.89 7.88
CA ALA A 51 12.15 2.72 6.76
C ALA A 51 12.15 4.21 7.13
N ILE A 52 12.38 5.07 6.13
CA ILE A 52 12.15 6.52 6.21
C ILE A 52 11.08 6.85 5.18
N LEU A 53 9.90 7.19 5.68
CA LEU A 53 8.70 7.48 4.90
C LEU A 53 8.49 8.99 4.81
N ARG A 54 8.15 9.47 3.61
CA ARG A 54 7.94 10.89 3.34
C ARG A 54 6.51 11.15 2.84
N PRO A 55 5.50 11.07 3.72
CA PRO A 55 4.14 11.39 3.31
C PRO A 55 4.01 12.89 3.02
N GLU A 56 3.13 13.20 2.08
CA GLU A 56 2.85 14.56 1.65
C GLU A 56 1.36 14.86 1.68
N ARG A 57 1.01 16.11 1.94
CA ARG A 57 -0.36 16.61 1.84
C ARG A 57 -0.37 17.83 0.94
N TRP A 58 -1.16 17.82 -0.11
CA TRP A 58 -1.27 18.91 -1.07
C TRP A 58 -2.55 19.71 -0.84
N ARG A 59 -2.42 21.03 -0.88
CA ARG A 59 -3.50 22.02 -0.83
C ARG A 59 -3.47 22.82 -2.12
N PHE A 60 -4.61 22.97 -2.79
CA PHE A 60 -4.71 23.73 -4.03
C PHE A 60 -5.36 25.10 -3.75
N PRO A 61 -4.63 26.22 -3.85
CA PRO A 61 -5.22 27.54 -3.68
C PRO A 61 -6.34 27.75 -4.70
N GLY A 62 -7.54 28.13 -4.26
CA GLY A 62 -8.71 28.33 -5.12
C GLY A 62 -9.58 27.09 -5.38
N ARG A 63 -9.22 25.92 -4.84
CA ARG A 63 -10.13 24.78 -4.70
C ARG A 63 -10.16 24.36 -3.24
N GLU A 64 -11.34 24.17 -2.66
CA GLU A 64 -11.48 23.58 -1.31
C GLU A 64 -11.19 22.05 -1.33
N MET A 65 -10.12 21.64 -2.01
CA MET A 65 -9.72 20.25 -2.12
C MET A 65 -8.31 20.09 -1.56
N GLN A 66 -8.19 19.13 -0.64
CA GLN A 66 -6.93 18.73 -0.04
C GLN A 66 -6.70 17.24 -0.30
N THR A 67 -5.53 16.90 -0.82
CA THR A 67 -5.14 15.50 -1.11
C THR A 67 -4.03 15.10 -0.16
N THR A 68 -4.07 13.87 0.36
CA THR A 68 -2.99 13.33 1.20
C THR A 68 -2.39 12.12 0.49
N GLU A 69 -1.10 12.18 0.21
CA GLU A 69 -0.30 11.07 -0.27
C GLU A 69 0.31 10.33 0.93
N ALA A 70 -0.14 9.10 1.14
CA ALA A 70 0.43 8.22 2.13
C ALA A 70 1.75 7.64 1.61
N ALA A 71 2.77 7.62 2.46
CA ALA A 71 4.03 6.97 2.15
C ALA A 71 3.98 5.50 2.57
N ILE A 72 4.47 4.62 1.69
CA ILE A 72 4.35 3.17 1.84
C ILE A 72 5.75 2.55 1.84
N SER A 73 5.99 1.64 2.78
CA SER A 73 7.13 0.72 2.74
C SER A 73 6.61 -0.70 2.78
N THR A 74 6.79 -1.40 1.66
CA THR A 74 6.42 -2.81 1.49
C THR A 74 7.63 -3.68 1.77
N ASN A 75 7.43 -4.75 2.52
CA ASN A 75 8.40 -5.81 2.74
C ASN A 75 7.73 -7.19 2.53
N ILE A 76 8.51 -8.27 2.49
CA ILE A 76 7.99 -9.63 2.22
C ILE A 76 6.94 -10.06 3.25
N VAL A 77 7.09 -9.61 4.49
CA VAL A 77 6.23 -10.04 5.61
C VAL A 77 5.07 -9.07 5.86
N ARG A 78 5.23 -7.78 5.53
CA ARG A 78 4.26 -6.73 5.89
C ARG A 78 4.43 -5.47 5.05
N ASP A 79 3.35 -4.72 4.98
CA ASP A 79 3.31 -3.37 4.41
C ASP A 79 3.01 -2.35 5.50
N VAL A 80 3.82 -1.30 5.54
CA VAL A 80 3.69 -0.18 6.48
C VAL A 80 3.27 1.06 5.71
N TYR A 81 2.14 1.63 6.09
CA TYR A 81 1.59 2.85 5.51
C TYR A 81 1.63 3.94 6.55
N VAL A 82 2.14 5.12 6.16
CA VAL A 82 2.11 6.31 6.99
C VAL A 82 1.38 7.41 6.24
N ALA A 83 0.37 7.97 6.89
CA ALA A 83 -0.39 9.11 6.39
C ALA A 83 -0.35 10.24 7.42
N ILE A 84 -0.32 11.48 6.94
CA ILE A 84 -0.32 12.67 7.80
C ILE A 84 -1.66 13.39 7.75
N GLY A 85 -2.09 13.89 8.90
CA GLY A 85 -3.27 14.73 9.04
C GLY A 85 -2.95 16.20 8.75
N GLU A 86 -3.85 17.08 9.22
CA GLU A 86 -3.63 18.52 9.18
C GLU A 86 -2.67 18.94 10.32
N PRO A 87 -1.68 19.80 10.06
CA PRO A 87 -0.85 20.34 11.11
C PRO A 87 -1.66 21.28 12.03
N GLN A 88 -1.43 21.18 13.34
CA GLN A 88 -2.01 22.05 14.38
C GLN A 88 -0.90 22.50 15.32
N ASP A 89 -0.71 23.82 15.47
CA ASP A 89 0.22 24.43 16.42
C ASP A 89 1.63 23.81 16.44
N GLY A 90 2.19 23.59 15.24
CA GLY A 90 3.52 23.00 15.06
C GLY A 90 3.62 21.50 15.33
N SER A 91 2.48 20.83 15.54
CA SER A 91 2.36 19.38 15.62
C SER A 91 1.57 18.82 14.44
N ILE A 92 1.70 17.52 14.17
CA ILE A 92 0.95 16.86 13.11
C ILE A 92 0.46 15.49 13.57
N VAL A 93 -0.73 15.11 13.13
CA VAL A 93 -1.26 13.76 13.34
C VAL A 93 -0.58 12.81 12.37
N VAL A 94 0.06 11.78 12.89
CA VAL A 94 0.67 10.70 12.11
C VAL A 94 -0.17 9.45 12.30
N ASN A 95 -0.74 8.94 11.21
CA ASN A 95 -1.47 7.68 11.17
C ASN A 95 -0.56 6.58 10.61
N LEU A 96 -0.43 5.48 11.34
CA LEU A 96 0.32 4.30 10.95
C LEU A 96 -0.64 3.13 10.76
N TYR A 97 -0.58 2.51 9.58
CA TYR A 97 -1.30 1.27 9.27
C TYR A 97 -0.30 0.18 8.94
N VAL A 98 -0.47 -0.98 9.58
CA VAL A 98 0.41 -2.13 9.34
C VAL A 98 -0.43 -3.30 8.84
N LYS A 99 -0.22 -3.66 7.58
CA LYS A 99 -0.94 -4.72 6.88
C LYS A 99 0.01 -5.90 6.63
N PRO A 100 -0.03 -6.94 7.47
CA PRO A 100 0.80 -8.13 7.25
C PRO A 100 0.29 -8.94 6.05
N LEU A 101 1.17 -9.70 5.40
CA LEU A 101 0.85 -10.72 4.38
C LEU A 101 0.24 -10.23 3.06
N VAL A 102 0.24 -8.92 2.77
CA VAL A 102 -0.28 -8.40 1.48
C VAL A 102 0.50 -8.98 0.29
N ALA A 103 1.82 -9.16 0.42
CA ALA A 103 2.66 -9.79 -0.59
C ALA A 103 2.21 -11.21 -0.98
N PHE A 104 1.55 -11.95 -0.08
CA PHE A 104 1.08 -13.31 -0.35
C PHE A 104 -0.14 -13.35 -1.28
N ILE A 105 -0.96 -12.30 -1.30
CA ILE A 105 -2.08 -12.19 -2.24
C ILE A 105 -1.53 -12.13 -3.68
N TRP A 106 -0.50 -11.31 -3.88
CA TRP A 106 0.20 -11.21 -5.17
C TRP A 106 0.94 -12.49 -5.52
N ALA A 107 1.61 -13.12 -4.55
CA ALA A 107 2.24 -14.43 -4.77
C ALA A 107 1.22 -15.49 -5.23
N GLY A 108 0.03 -15.53 -4.61
CA GLY A 108 -1.06 -16.41 -5.03
C GLY A 108 -1.52 -16.14 -6.47
N ALA A 109 -1.65 -14.87 -6.86
CA ALA A 109 -1.99 -14.50 -8.24
C ALA A 109 -0.92 -14.97 -9.25
N VAL A 110 0.37 -14.81 -8.91
CA VAL A 110 1.48 -15.30 -9.74
C VAL A 110 1.47 -16.83 -9.86
N ILE A 111 1.21 -17.55 -8.75
CA ILE A 111 1.10 -19.02 -8.77
C ILE A 111 -0.07 -19.47 -9.65
N MET A 112 -1.24 -18.82 -9.55
CA MET A 112 -2.39 -19.13 -10.40
C MET A 112 -2.10 -18.87 -11.88
N ALA A 113 -1.48 -17.72 -12.20
CA ALA A 113 -1.09 -17.40 -13.58
C ALA A 113 -0.10 -18.42 -14.14
N PHE A 114 0.90 -18.83 -13.34
CA PHE A 114 1.87 -19.85 -13.73
C PHE A 114 1.21 -21.22 -13.91
N GLY A 115 0.30 -21.62 -13.03
CA GLY A 115 -0.49 -22.84 -13.16
C GLY A 115 -1.33 -22.86 -14.44
N GLY A 116 -1.97 -21.73 -14.79
CA GLY A 116 -2.70 -21.58 -16.04
C GLY A 116 -1.79 -21.66 -17.28
N LEU A 117 -0.62 -21.01 -17.25
CA LEU A 117 0.36 -21.08 -18.33
C LEU A 117 0.88 -22.50 -18.54
N LEU A 118 1.21 -23.22 -17.45
CA LEU A 118 1.62 -24.63 -17.53
C LEU A 118 0.51 -25.53 -18.09
N SER A 119 -0.73 -25.32 -17.67
CA SER A 119 -1.89 -26.06 -18.18
C SER A 119 -2.13 -25.86 -19.68
N LEU A 120 -1.82 -24.67 -20.21
CA LEU A 120 -1.97 -24.34 -21.64
C LEU A 120 -0.76 -24.76 -22.47
N ALA A 121 0.44 -24.69 -21.91
CA ALA A 121 1.68 -25.04 -22.59
C ALA A 121 1.85 -26.56 -22.76
N ASP A 122 1.30 -27.36 -21.85
CA ASP A 122 1.37 -28.80 -21.97
C ASP A 122 0.34 -29.33 -22.99
N ARG A 123 0.82 -29.52 -24.23
CA ARG A 123 0.08 -30.11 -25.36
C ARG A 123 -0.52 -31.49 -25.00
N ARG A 124 -0.06 -32.14 -23.93
CA ARG A 124 -0.51 -33.44 -23.44
C ARG A 124 -1.76 -33.38 -22.54
N TYR A 125 -2.10 -32.23 -21.97
CA TYR A 125 -3.32 -32.01 -21.18
C TYR A 125 -4.44 -31.28 -21.94
N ARG A 126 -4.41 -31.32 -23.28
CA ARG A 126 -5.63 -31.11 -24.09
C ARG A 126 -6.60 -32.29 -23.88
N ILE A 127 -7.03 -32.52 -22.64
CA ILE A 127 -8.13 -33.43 -22.35
C ILE A 127 -9.38 -32.70 -22.82
N GLY A 128 -10.00 -33.25 -23.85
CA GLY A 128 -10.94 -32.56 -24.71
C GLY A 128 -12.05 -31.83 -23.96
N VAL A 129 -12.13 -30.52 -24.19
CA VAL A 129 -13.38 -29.79 -24.11
C VAL A 129 -14.31 -30.44 -25.13
N GLY A 130 -15.16 -31.34 -24.63
CA GLY A 130 -16.30 -31.93 -25.29
C GLY A 130 -16.07 -32.35 -26.74
N ALA A 131 -15.66 -33.60 -26.94
CA ALA A 131 -16.24 -34.32 -28.06
C ALA A 131 -17.76 -34.31 -27.84
N ARG A 132 -18.45 -33.30 -28.39
CA ARG A 132 -19.89 -33.35 -28.55
C ARG A 132 -20.14 -34.61 -29.34
N ASP A 133 -20.73 -35.60 -28.69
CA ASP A 133 -21.09 -36.86 -29.32
C ASP A 133 -22.15 -36.56 -30.38
N SER A 134 -21.70 -36.43 -31.63
CA SER A 134 -22.56 -36.17 -32.79
C SER A 134 -23.48 -37.35 -33.12
N ARG A 135 -23.43 -38.43 -32.34
CA ARG A 135 -24.18 -39.67 -32.60
C ARG A 135 -25.64 -39.63 -32.11
N ALA A 136 -26.06 -38.59 -31.39
CA ALA A 136 -27.42 -38.48 -30.86
C ALA A 136 -28.46 -37.88 -31.83
N LEU A 137 -28.11 -37.64 -33.10
CA LEU A 137 -29.03 -37.10 -34.11
C LEU A 137 -29.08 -37.98 -35.36
N ALA A 138 -29.55 -39.21 -35.20
CA ALA A 138 -30.12 -39.97 -36.31
C ALA A 138 -31.64 -40.08 -36.07
N PRO A 139 -32.48 -39.35 -36.83
CA PRO A 139 -33.92 -39.58 -36.79
C PRO A 139 -34.23 -40.96 -37.36
N ALA A 140 -35.08 -41.70 -36.66
CA ALA A 140 -35.65 -42.95 -37.15
C ALA A 140 -36.80 -42.62 -38.10
N GLU A 141 -36.61 -42.92 -39.39
CA GLU A 141 -37.66 -43.32 -40.35
C GLU A 141 -37.04 -43.98 -41.58
#